data_AF-A0A932G9V3-F1
#
_entry.id   AF-A0A932G9V3-F1
#
_cell.length_a   1.000
_cell.length_b   1.000
_cell.length_c   1.000
_cell.angle_alpha   90.00
_cell.angle_beta   90.00
_cell.angle_gamma   90.00
#
_symmetry.space_group_name_H-M   'P 1'
#
loop_
_entity.id
_entity.type
_entity.pdbx_description
1 polymer ?
#
loop_
_entity_poly.entity_id
_entity_poly.type
_entity_poly.pdbx_seq_one_letter_code
_entity_poly.pdbx_strand_id
1 'polypeptide(L)'
;MSPEAILNRQLWRWYVVLFIANELDLLYTYFGLGQGFFHEANPLLRPYLYTWWPIALKAIALAGLALGIAAGMRAGLRRQRRVLRVLRGAVAIYGIVLILHLVTLFRAMVRG
;
A
#
# COMPACT_ATOMS: atom_id res chain seq x y z
N MET A 1 -6.02 4.84 29.34
CA MET A 1 -6.68 5.00 28.01
C MET A 1 -7.70 3.89 27.84
N SER A 2 -8.88 4.17 27.28
CA SER A 2 -9.89 3.12 27.03
C SER A 2 -9.38 2.11 25.99
N PRO A 3 -9.84 0.84 26.03
CA PRO A 3 -9.49 -0.16 25.02
C PRO A 3 -9.82 0.29 23.59
N GLU A 4 -10.87 1.09 23.44
CA GLU A 4 -11.29 1.69 22.18
C GLU A 4 -10.28 2.74 21.67
N ALA A 5 -9.82 3.64 22.53
CA ALA A 5 -8.81 4.65 22.16
C ALA A 5 -7.50 3.98 21.70
N ILE A 6 -7.11 2.87 22.33
CA ILE A 6 -5.93 2.09 21.95
C ILE A 6 -6.12 1.47 20.56
N LEU A 7 -7.28 0.87 20.28
CA LEU A 7 -7.59 0.27 18.98
C LEU A 7 -7.64 1.31 17.87
N ASN A 8 -8.29 2.46 18.11
CA ASN A 8 -8.37 3.55 17.15
C ASN A 8 -6.97 4.07 16.78
N ARG A 9 -6.10 4.28 17.78
CA ARG A 9 -4.71 4.69 17.54
C ARG A 9 -3.95 3.65 16.73
N GLN A 10 -4.17 2.36 16.98
CA GLN A 10 -3.53 1.29 16.21
C GLN A 10 -4.03 1.24 14.76
N LEU A 11 -5.34 1.38 14.52
CA LEU A 11 -5.91 1.42 13.17
C LEU A 11 -5.28 2.53 12.34
N TRP A 12 -5.23 3.76 12.87
CA TRP A 12 -4.61 4.88 12.17
C TRP A 12 -3.10 4.70 11.98
N ARG A 13 -2.39 4.17 12.98
CA ARG A 13 -0.97 3.87 12.83
C ARG A 13 -0.71 2.90 11.69
N TRP A 14 -1.46 1.80 11.63
CA TRP A 14 -1.30 0.80 10.57
C TRP A 14 -1.77 1.31 9.20
N TYR A 15 -2.74 2.22 9.17
CA TYR A 15 -3.13 2.92 7.95
C TYR A 15 -1.97 3.77 7.41
N VAL A 16 -1.31 4.56 8.27
CA VAL A 16 -0.13 5.36 7.89
C VAL A 16 1.02 4.46 7.42
N VAL A 17 1.27 3.33 8.09
CA VAL A 17 2.30 2.37 7.65
C VAL A 17 1.96 1.80 6.27
N LEU A 18 0.70 1.42 6.03
CA LEU A 18 0.26 0.93 4.72
C LEU A 18 0.41 2.01 3.64
N PHE A 19 0.04 3.25 3.96
CA PHE A 19 0.20 4.40 3.08
C PHE A 19 1.67 4.55 2.66
N ILE A 20 2.59 4.62 3.62
CA ILE A 20 4.03 4.75 3.34
C ILE A 20 4.53 3.58 2.49
N ALA A 21 4.18 2.34 2.84
CA ALA A 21 4.59 1.17 2.08
C ALA A 21 4.10 1.22 0.62
N ASN A 22 2.86 1.65 0.42
CA ASN A 22 2.24 1.79 -0.90
C ASN A 22 2.87 2.91 -1.75
N GLU A 23 3.27 4.03 -1.13
CA GLU A 23 3.97 5.11 -1.82
C GLU A 23 5.41 4.73 -2.18
N LEU A 24 6.13 4.05 -1.28
CA LEU A 24 7.46 3.53 -1.58
C LEU A 24 7.41 2.51 -2.72
N ASP A 25 6.42 1.62 -2.70
CA ASP A 25 6.19 0.65 -3.76
C ASP A 25 6.01 1.35 -5.11
N LEU A 26 5.14 2.36 -5.16
CA LEU A 26 4.91 3.15 -6.38
C LEU A 26 6.19 3.83 -6.88
N LEU A 27 6.94 4.46 -5.97
CA LEU A 27 8.18 5.15 -6.29
C LEU A 27 9.20 4.18 -6.91
N TYR A 28 9.40 3.01 -6.31
CA TYR A 28 10.34 2.01 -6.84
C TYR A 28 9.87 1.39 -8.15
N THR A 29 8.57 1.14 -8.30
CA THR A 29 8.01 0.68 -9.57
C THR A 29 8.29 1.70 -10.68
N TYR A 30 8.01 2.99 -10.45
CA TYR A 30 8.29 4.03 -11.46
C TYR A 30 9.76 4.24 -11.73
N PHE A 31 10.60 4.20 -10.71
CA PHE A 31 12.05 4.29 -10.88
C PHE A 31 12.58 3.12 -11.72
N GLY A 32 12.20 1.89 -11.39
CA GLY A 32 12.62 0.70 -12.15
C GLY A 32 12.08 0.67 -13.58
N LEU A 33 10.85 1.17 -13.81
CA LEU A 33 10.31 1.36 -15.16
C LEU A 33 11.08 2.42 -15.95
N GLY A 34 11.39 3.57 -15.34
CA GLY A 34 12.11 4.67 -15.98
C GLY A 34 13.56 4.34 -16.33
N GLN A 35 14.21 3.47 -15.56
CA GLN A 35 15.56 2.95 -15.85
C GLN A 35 15.55 1.71 -16.78
N GLY A 36 14.37 1.23 -17.18
CA GLY A 36 14.23 0.03 -18.03
C GLY A 36 14.49 -1.30 -17.31
N PHE A 37 14.72 -1.29 -15.99
CA PHE A 37 14.95 -2.49 -15.18
C PHE A 37 13.70 -3.34 -15.01
N PHE A 38 12.52 -2.72 -15.05
CA PHE A 38 11.24 -3.43 -15.03
C PHE A 38 10.62 -3.43 -16.42
N HIS A 39 10.10 -4.57 -16.84
CA HIS A 39 9.29 -4.71 -18.03
C HIS A 39 7.86 -5.02 -17.59
N GLU A 40 6.94 -4.08 -17.86
CA GLU A 40 5.51 -4.35 -17.66
C GLU A 40 5.09 -5.47 -18.60
N ALA A 41 4.80 -6.64 -18.03
CA ALA A 41 4.35 -7.82 -18.75
C ALA A 41 2.88 -7.70 -19.17
N ASN A 42 2.09 -6.84 -18.53
CA ASN A 42 0.68 -6.67 -18.84
C ASN A 42 0.46 -5.60 -19.94
N PRO A 43 0.07 -6.00 -21.16
CA PRO A 43 -0.16 -5.07 -22.27
C PRO A 43 -1.32 -4.10 -22.02
N LEU A 44 -2.28 -4.44 -21.16
CA LEU A 44 -3.40 -3.57 -20.81
C LEU A 44 -3.00 -2.42 -19.87
N LEU A 45 -1.98 -2.63 -19.03
CA LEU A 45 -1.51 -1.61 -18.08
C LEU A 45 -0.50 -0.64 -18.69
N ARG A 46 0.26 -1.09 -19.71
CA ARG A 46 1.23 -0.27 -20.45
C ARG A 46 0.77 1.16 -20.80
N PRO A 47 -0.41 1.37 -21.43
CA PRO A 47 -0.83 2.72 -21.81
C PRO A 47 -1.18 3.62 -20.62
N TYR A 48 -1.46 3.05 -19.45
CA TYR A 48 -1.88 3.80 -18.27
C TYR A 48 -0.75 4.04 -17.28
N LEU A 49 0.32 3.24 -17.30
CA LEU A 49 1.40 3.29 -16.32
C LEU A 49 2.01 4.69 -16.20
N TYR A 50 2.33 5.34 -17.33
CA TYR A 50 2.96 6.66 -17.35
C TYR A 50 1.96 7.83 -17.36
N THR A 51 0.70 7.57 -16.98
CA THR A 51 -0.34 8.61 -16.88
C THR A 51 -0.67 8.89 -15.41
N TRP A 52 -1.55 9.85 -15.16
CA TRP A 52 -2.02 10.18 -13.80
C TRP A 52 -2.94 9.11 -13.19
N TRP A 53 -3.40 8.12 -13.98
CA TRP A 53 -4.39 7.14 -13.54
C TRP A 53 -3.97 6.24 -12.38
N PRO A 54 -2.75 5.66 -12.35
CA PRO A 54 -2.32 4.83 -11.22
C PRO A 54 -2.28 5.61 -9.91
N ILE A 55 -1.86 6.88 -9.95
CA ILE A 55 -1.86 7.79 -8.81
C ILE A 55 -3.29 8.06 -8.34
N ALA A 56 -4.20 8.39 -9.27
CA ALA A 56 -5.60 8.65 -8.95
C ALA A 56 -6.30 7.43 -8.34
N LEU A 57 -6.11 6.24 -8.91
CA LEU A 57 -6.67 4.99 -8.38
C LEU A 57 -6.14 4.68 -6.98
N LYS A 58 -4.83 4.86 -6.73
CA LYS A 58 -4.24 4.70 -5.39
C LYS A 58 -4.84 5.70 -4.40
N ALA A 59 -4.96 6.97 -4.76
CA ALA A 59 -5.55 8.00 -3.91
C ALA A 59 -7.00 7.67 -3.54
N ILE A 60 -7.82 7.26 -4.52
CA ILE A 60 -9.22 6.83 -4.30
C ILE A 60 -9.27 5.61 -3.37
N ALA A 61 -8.42 4.60 -3.60
CA ALA A 61 -8.38 3.39 -2.77
C ALA A 61 -8.00 3.71 -1.31
N LEU A 62 -7.00 4.57 -1.10
CA LEU A 62 -6.57 5.00 0.23
C LEU A 62 -7.65 5.82 0.94
N ALA A 63 -8.32 6.74 0.23
CA ALA A 63 -9.45 7.49 0.77
C ALA A 63 -10.61 6.56 1.16
N GLY A 64 -10.95 5.59 0.30
CA GLY A 64 -11.95 4.57 0.59
C GLY A 64 -11.60 3.73 1.83
N LEU A 65 -10.32 3.36 1.99
CA LEU A 65 -9.83 2.64 3.17
C LEU A 65 -9.93 3.50 4.44
N ALA A 66 -9.55 4.77 4.39
CA ALA A 66 -9.68 5.69 5.53
C ALA A 66 -11.15 5.85 5.95
N LEU A 67 -12.06 5.99 4.99
CA LEU A 67 -13.50 6.01 5.24
C LEU A 67 -13.99 4.69 5.85
N GLY A 68 -13.52 3.55 5.34
CA GLY A 68 -13.83 2.23 5.89
C GLY A 68 -13.36 2.04 7.33
N ILE A 69 -12.17 2.55 7.67
CA ILE A 69 -11.64 2.59 9.05
C ILE A 69 -12.54 3.49 9.91
N ALA A 70 -12.87 4.69 9.45
CA ALA A 70 -13.73 5.62 10.17
C ALA A 70 -15.13 5.06 10.45
N ALA A 71 -15.74 4.39 9.48
CA ALA A 71 -17.00 3.67 9.66
C ALA A 71 -16.85 2.49 10.63
N GLY A 72 -15.73 1.75 10.55
CA GLY A 72 -15.42 0.64 11.44
C GLY A 72 -15.24 1.06 12.90
N MET A 73 -14.74 2.27 13.15
CA MET A 73 -14.62 2.83 14.51
C MET A 73 -15.99 2.98 15.18
N ARG A 74 -17.06 3.27 14.43
CA ARG A 74 -18.42 3.43 14.97
C ARG A 74 -19.15 2.10 15.23
N ALA A 75 -18.60 0.98 14.79
CA ALA A 75 -19.32 -0.30 14.75
C ALA A 75 -18.93 -1.29 15.88
N GLY A 76 -18.30 -0.78 16.95
CA GLY A 76 -17.96 -1.53 18.17
C GLY A 76 -16.64 -2.31 18.12
N LEU A 77 -16.14 -2.68 19.31
CA LEU A 77 -14.80 -3.23 19.54
C LEU A 77 -14.49 -4.50 18.72
N ARG A 78 -15.46 -5.42 18.57
CA ARG A 78 -15.27 -6.66 17.78
C ARG A 78 -14.96 -6.36 16.32
N ARG A 79 -15.68 -5.40 15.72
CA ARG A 79 -15.48 -5.01 14.32
C ARG A 79 -14.17 -4.24 14.13
N GLN A 80 -13.84 -3.32 15.03
CA GLN A 80 -12.54 -2.63 15.04
C GLN A 80 -11.36 -3.61 15.05
N ARG A 81 -11.40 -4.65 15.90
CA ARG A 81 -10.36 -5.70 15.94
C ARG A 81 -10.25 -6.49 14.63
N ARG A 82 -11.39 -6.75 13.96
CA ARG A 82 -11.39 -7.43 12.65
C ARG A 82 -10.74 -6.56 11.58
N VAL A 83 -11.11 -5.28 11.51
CA VAL A 83 -10.51 -4.31 10.58
C VAL A 83 -9.01 -4.21 10.83
N LEU A 84 -8.58 -4.14 12.09
CA LEU A 84 -7.16 -4.08 12.43
C LEU A 84 -6.39 -5.32 11.98
N ARG A 85 -6.96 -6.52 12.11
CA ARG A 85 -6.33 -7.75 11.62
C ARG A 85 -6.18 -7.74 10.10
N VAL A 86 -7.22 -7.34 9.38
CA VAL A 86 -7.19 -7.25 7.91
C VAL A 86 -6.15 -6.21 7.47
N LEU A 87 -6.12 -5.05 8.10
CA LEU A 87 -5.16 -3.99 7.80
C LEU A 87 -3.71 -4.44 8.01
N ARG A 88 -3.43 -5.15 9.12
CA ARG A 88 -2.10 -5.74 9.36
C ARG A 88 -1.73 -6.79 8.32
N GLY A 89 -2.68 -7.64 7.92
CA GLY A 89 -2.48 -8.62 6.85
C GLY A 89 -2.14 -7.95 5.53
N ALA A 90 -2.87 -6.90 5.16
CA ALA A 90 -2.58 -6.10 3.97
C ALA A 90 -1.16 -5.50 4.03
N VAL A 91 -0.79 -4.87 5.16
CA VAL A 91 0.57 -4.32 5.35
C VAL A 91 1.64 -5.39 5.20
N ALA A 92 1.43 -6.60 5.73
CA ALA A 92 2.39 -7.69 5.59
C ALA A 92 2.55 -8.12 4.12
N ILE A 93 1.44 -8.26 3.39
CA ILE A 93 1.46 -8.62 1.96
C ILE A 93 2.18 -7.54 1.15
N TYR A 94 1.82 -6.27 1.32
CA TYR A 94 2.47 -5.15 0.64
C TYR A 94 3.96 -5.05 1.02
N GLY A 95 4.32 -5.33 2.27
CA GLY A 95 5.71 -5.39 2.71
C GLY A 95 6.52 -6.47 1.97
N ILE A 96 5.94 -7.65 1.74
CA ILE A 96 6.58 -8.71 0.96
C ILE A 96 6.78 -8.26 -0.49
N VAL A 97 5.76 -7.67 -1.12
CA VAL A 97 5.85 -7.15 -2.49
C VAL A 97 6.93 -6.08 -2.60
N LEU A 98 6.98 -5.14 -1.65
CA LEU A 98 7.99 -4.09 -1.61
C LEU A 98 9.42 -4.67 -1.50
N ILE A 99 9.62 -5.70 -0.67
CA ILE A 99 10.91 -6.40 -0.56
C ILE A 99 11.29 -7.03 -1.90
N LEU A 100 10.34 -7.68 -2.59
CA LEU A 100 10.59 -8.28 -3.91
C LEU A 100 10.97 -7.21 -4.95
N HIS A 101 10.29 -6.07 -4.96
CA HIS A 101 10.64 -4.94 -5.84
C HIS A 101 12.03 -4.40 -5.54
N LEU A 102 12.38 -4.20 -4.26
CA LEU A 102 13.71 -3.75 -3.84
C LEU A 102 14.82 -4.72 -4.23
N VAL A 103 14.62 -6.02 -4.01
CA VAL A 103 15.60 -7.05 -4.40
C VAL A 103 15.79 -7.09 -5.91
N THR A 104 14.71 -6.97 -6.67
CA THR A 104 14.77 -6.96 -8.14
C THR A 104 15.50 -5.72 -8.64
N LEU A 105 15.18 -4.56 -8.08
CA LEU A 105 15.84 -3.29 -8.42
C LEU A 105 17.34 -3.34 -8.09
N PHE A 106 17.69 -3.80 -6.89
CA PHE A 106 19.09 -3.93 -6.47
C PHE A 106 19.87 -4.87 -7.39
N ARG A 107 19.30 -6.04 -7.74
CA ARG A 107 19.93 -6.97 -8.67
C ARG A 107 20.12 -6.37 -10.06
N ALA A 108 19.19 -5.55 -10.54
CA ALA A 108 19.30 -4.88 -11.82
C ALA A 108 20.42 -3.83 -11.81
N MET A 109 20.51 -3.01 -10.75
CA MET A 109 21.55 -1.99 -10.59
C MET A 109 22.97 -2.58 -10.47
N VAL A 110 23.12 -3.78 -9.91
CA VAL A 110 24.44 -4.44 -9.79
C VAL A 110 24.87 -5.09 -11.12
N ARG A 111 23.95 -5.35 -12.05
CA ARG A 111 24.22 -6.04 -13.33
C ARG A 111 24.29 -5.10 -14.54
N GLY A 112 23.76 -3.88 -14.44
CA GLY A 112 23.89 -2.82 -15.44
C GLY A 112 25.13 -1.97 -15.19
#